data_AF-Q0FHK0-F1
#
_entry.id   AF-Q0FHK0-F1
#
_cell.length_a   1.000
_cell.length_b   1.000
_cell.length_c   1.000
_cell.angle_alpha   90.00
_cell.angle_beta   90.00
_cell.angle_gamma   90.00
#
_symmetry.space_group_name_H-M   'P 1'
#
loop_
_entity.id
_entity.type
_entity.pdbx_description
1 polymer ?
#
loop_
_entity_poly.entity_id
_entity_poly.type
_entity_poly.pdbx_seq_one_letter_code
_entity_poly.pdbx_strand_id
1 'polypeptide(L)'
;MTAKNFTPILALACSLGAAAAAALPTDAATTESRAEAAAPVTTEAPVQLALTFGDPVPLTQGEKASIRFLMPDVDPEAFPPETWGAVRGVLLSNDYDSEKRLQLKALLP
;
A
#
# COMPACT_ATOMS: atom_id res chain seq x y z
N MET A 1 1.82 45.62 -22.81
CA MET A 1 1.08 44.93 -23.90
C MET A 1 1.87 43.69 -24.28
N THR A 2 1.17 42.58 -24.51
CA THR A 2 1.60 41.37 -25.25
C THR A 2 2.51 40.37 -24.50
N ALA A 3 2.23 39.07 -24.39
CA ALA A 3 1.01 38.25 -24.47
C ALA A 3 1.35 36.91 -23.79
N LYS A 4 0.43 36.38 -22.98
CA LYS A 4 0.44 35.00 -22.46
C LYS A 4 0.04 34.07 -23.60
N ASN A 5 0.82 33.01 -23.86
CA ASN A 5 0.37 31.90 -24.70
C ASN A 5 0.22 30.66 -23.83
N PHE A 6 -1.01 30.15 -23.89
CA PHE A 6 -1.65 29.17 -23.04
C PHE A 6 -1.99 27.96 -23.94
N THR A 7 -1.77 26.74 -23.44
CA THR A 7 -2.48 25.48 -23.79
C THR A 7 -2.27 24.85 -25.19
N PRO A 8 -2.75 23.61 -25.47
CA PRO A 8 -2.96 22.40 -24.62
C PRO A 8 -2.52 21.04 -25.26
N ILE A 9 -2.41 20.00 -24.42
CA ILE A 9 -2.99 18.62 -24.52
C ILE A 9 -2.87 17.82 -25.85
N LEU A 10 -2.32 16.58 -25.83
CA LEU A 10 -3.04 15.31 -26.16
C LEU A 10 -2.10 14.06 -26.16
N ALA A 11 -2.71 12.89 -26.00
CA ALA A 11 -2.22 11.49 -26.06
C ALA A 11 -1.78 10.92 -24.70
N LEU A 12 -2.56 10.13 -23.93
CA LEU A 12 -3.61 9.13 -24.19
C LEU A 12 -3.20 7.98 -25.14
N ALA A 13 -2.70 6.89 -24.56
CA ALA A 13 -2.90 5.50 -25.00
C ALA A 13 -2.42 4.58 -23.86
N CYS A 14 -3.29 3.95 -23.07
CA CYS A 14 -3.90 2.64 -23.32
C CYS A 14 -2.89 1.52 -23.61
N SER A 15 -2.46 0.81 -22.57
CA SER A 15 -1.99 -0.57 -22.69
C SER A 15 -2.62 -1.41 -21.57
N LEU A 16 -3.86 -1.81 -21.85
CA LEU A 16 -4.63 -2.82 -21.12
C LEU A 16 -4.08 -4.20 -21.52
N GLY A 17 -3.25 -4.79 -20.66
CA GLY A 17 -2.65 -6.11 -20.87
C GLY A 17 -3.62 -7.22 -20.49
N ALA A 18 -3.96 -8.05 -21.47
CA ALA A 18 -5.01 -9.04 -21.46
C ALA A 18 -4.76 -10.25 -20.53
N ALA A 19 -5.84 -10.70 -19.89
CA ALA A 19 -5.97 -12.01 -19.27
C ALA A 19 -6.01 -13.11 -20.34
N ALA A 20 -5.28 -14.21 -20.14
CA ALA A 20 -5.37 -15.41 -20.96
C ALA A 20 -5.37 -16.68 -20.10
N ALA A 21 -6.58 -17.22 -19.96
CA ALA A 21 -6.99 -18.63 -19.87
C ALA A 21 -5.94 -19.66 -19.40
N ALA A 22 -6.10 -20.12 -18.15
CA ALA A 22 -5.58 -21.41 -17.72
C ALA A 22 -6.43 -22.53 -18.35
N ALA A 23 -5.75 -23.41 -19.09
CA ALA A 23 -6.30 -24.61 -19.69
C ALA A 23 -6.70 -25.63 -18.60
N LEU A 24 -7.93 -26.15 -18.71
CA LEU A 24 -8.38 -27.34 -17.98
C LEU A 24 -8.13 -28.58 -18.85
N PRO A 25 -7.39 -29.60 -18.39
CA PRO A 25 -7.54 -30.94 -18.92
C PRO A 25 -8.60 -31.68 -18.10
N THR A 26 -9.72 -32.02 -18.77
CA THR A 26 -10.63 -33.09 -18.35
C THR A 26 -10.03 -34.41 -18.81
N ASP A 27 -9.62 -35.27 -17.89
CA ASP A 27 -9.44 -36.69 -18.16
C ASP A 27 -10.06 -37.52 -17.04
N ALA A 28 -10.61 -38.66 -17.43
CA ALA A 28 -11.56 -39.45 -16.69
C ALA A 28 -10.90 -40.73 -16.15
N ALA A 29 -11.45 -41.18 -15.03
CA ALA A 29 -11.47 -42.56 -14.55
C ALA A 29 -10.22 -43.17 -13.86
N THR A 30 -10.57 -43.85 -12.76
CA THR A 30 -9.97 -45.08 -12.22
C THR A 30 -9.35 -44.92 -10.83
N THR A 31 -10.07 -45.49 -9.88
CA THR A 31 -9.74 -45.80 -8.50
C THR A 31 -8.60 -46.83 -8.38
N GLU A 32 -7.90 -46.73 -7.25
CA GLU A 32 -7.03 -47.72 -6.59
C GLU A 32 -5.57 -47.84 -7.09
N SER A 33 -4.62 -47.33 -6.29
CA SER A 33 -3.53 -48.15 -5.73
C SER A 33 -2.66 -47.32 -4.77
N ARG A 34 -2.35 -47.95 -3.64
CA ARG A 34 -1.51 -47.47 -2.54
C ARG A 34 -0.05 -47.30 -2.99
N ALA A 35 0.51 -46.12 -2.76
CA ALA A 35 1.94 -45.93 -2.55
C ALA A 35 2.15 -44.74 -1.61
N GLU A 36 2.73 -45.02 -0.44
CA GLU A 36 3.25 -44.02 0.50
C GLU A 36 4.26 -43.13 -0.23
N ALA A 37 3.95 -41.85 -0.32
CA ALA A 37 4.94 -40.80 -0.48
C ALA A 37 4.58 -39.74 0.55
N ALA A 38 5.33 -39.71 1.64
CA ALA A 38 5.28 -38.64 2.62
C ALA A 38 5.48 -37.32 1.87
N ALA A 39 4.37 -36.59 1.68
CA ALA A 39 4.47 -35.21 1.23
C ALA A 39 5.33 -34.47 2.27
N PRO A 40 6.38 -33.74 1.87
CA PRO A 40 7.00 -32.82 2.78
C PRO A 40 5.89 -31.84 3.17
N VAL A 41 5.45 -31.92 4.42
CA VAL A 41 4.73 -30.83 5.05
C VAL A 41 5.75 -29.71 5.08
N THR A 42 5.77 -28.88 4.03
CA THR A 42 6.35 -27.56 4.10
C THR A 42 5.45 -26.81 5.06
N THR A 43 5.70 -27.00 6.35
CA THR A 43 5.26 -26.08 7.39
C THR A 43 5.91 -24.78 6.99
N GLU A 44 5.19 -23.95 6.23
CA GLU A 44 5.50 -22.54 6.07
C GLU A 44 5.62 -22.04 7.51
N ALA A 45 6.86 -21.89 7.96
CA ALA A 45 7.12 -21.37 9.28
C ALA A 45 6.32 -20.07 9.35
N PRO A 46 5.50 -19.86 10.40
CA PRO A 46 4.87 -18.57 10.56
C PRO A 46 6.01 -17.56 10.49
N VAL A 47 5.96 -16.69 9.48
CA VAL A 47 6.89 -15.57 9.37
C VAL A 47 6.65 -14.78 10.65
N GLN A 48 7.47 -15.07 11.66
CA GLN A 48 7.51 -14.33 12.89
C GLN A 48 8.05 -12.98 12.47
N LEU A 49 7.13 -12.08 12.11
CA LEU A 49 7.40 -10.66 12.04
C LEU A 49 7.90 -10.31 13.43
N ALA A 50 9.23 -10.19 13.56
CA ALA A 50 9.84 -9.75 14.78
C ALA A 50 9.20 -8.40 15.11
N LEU A 51 8.36 -8.37 16.14
CA LEU A 51 7.91 -7.14 16.77
C LEU A 51 9.12 -6.61 17.55
N THR A 52 10.17 -6.20 16.84
CA THR A 52 11.26 -5.47 17.45
C THR A 52 10.65 -4.19 17.97
N PHE A 53 10.70 -4.00 19.29
CA PHE A 53 10.66 -2.68 19.91
C PHE A 53 11.90 -1.92 19.42
N GLY A 54 11.87 -1.53 18.15
CA GLY A 54 12.96 -0.92 17.41
C GLY A 54 12.68 0.55 17.16
N ASP A 55 13.66 1.21 16.55
CA ASP A 55 13.56 2.61 16.13
C ASP A 55 12.25 2.87 15.37
N PRO A 56 11.67 4.08 15.49
CA PRO A 56 10.45 4.42 14.78
C PRO A 56 10.58 4.15 13.28
N VAL A 57 9.62 3.42 12.72
CA VAL A 57 9.61 3.10 11.29
C VAL A 57 9.31 4.37 10.49
N PRO A 58 10.20 4.81 9.58
CA PRO A 58 9.99 5.98 8.75
C PRO A 58 8.67 6.00 7.99
N LEU A 59 8.13 7.20 7.81
CA LEU A 59 7.01 7.42 6.89
C LEU A 59 7.45 7.03 5.47
N THR A 60 6.62 6.23 4.82
CA THR A 60 6.82 5.83 3.42
C THR A 60 6.55 7.01 2.48
N GLN A 61 7.01 6.91 1.23
CA GLN A 61 6.72 7.95 0.23
C GLN A 61 5.22 8.15 0.00
N GLY A 62 4.43 7.07 0.04
CA GLY A 62 2.97 7.13 -0.09
C GLY A 62 2.32 7.90 1.06
N GLU A 63 2.76 7.65 2.29
CA GLU A 63 2.26 8.37 3.48
C GLU A 63 2.62 9.85 3.43
N LYS A 64 3.85 10.18 3.03
CA LYS A 64 4.28 11.57 2.83
C LYS A 64 3.44 12.28 1.76
N ALA A 65 3.09 11.59 0.68
CA ALA A 65 2.21 12.12 -0.35
C ALA A 65 0.78 12.36 0.17
N SER A 66 0.23 11.42 0.95
CA SER A 66 -1.09 11.58 1.60
C SER A 66 -1.11 12.75 2.57
N ILE A 67 -0.05 12.96 3.34
CA ILE A 67 0.08 14.12 4.23
C ILE A 67 0.07 15.41 3.42
N ARG A 68 0.85 15.51 2.33
CA ARG A 68 0.88 16.70 1.46
C ARG A 68 -0.46 16.96 0.77
N PHE A 69 -1.22 15.91 0.46
CA PHE A 69 -2.58 16.05 -0.07
C PHE A 69 -3.54 16.63 0.98
N LEU A 70 -3.49 16.09 2.20
CA LEU A 70 -4.36 16.55 3.29
C LEU A 70 -3.96 17.93 3.84
N MET A 71 -2.65 18.21 3.90
CA MET A 71 -2.06 19.37 4.56
C MET A 71 -0.94 19.94 3.66
N PRO A 72 -1.29 20.68 2.59
CA PRO A 72 -0.33 21.11 1.55
C PRO A 72 0.75 22.06 2.07
N ASP A 73 0.48 22.77 3.17
CA ASP A 73 1.41 23.73 3.78
C ASP A 73 2.32 23.08 4.84
N VAL A 74 2.23 21.76 5.05
CA VAL A 74 3.00 21.03 6.06
C VAL A 74 4.01 20.11 5.40
N ASP A 75 5.27 20.21 5.82
CA ASP A 75 6.30 19.25 5.46
C ASP A 75 6.09 17.94 6.25
N PRO A 76 5.93 16.77 5.60
CA PRO A 76 5.81 15.49 6.28
C PRO A 76 6.97 15.15 7.22
N GLU A 77 8.16 15.73 7.02
CA GLU A 77 9.31 15.54 7.92
C GLU A 77 9.19 16.36 9.22
N ALA A 78 8.21 17.27 9.34
CA ALA A 78 7.96 18.03 10.56
C ALA A 78 7.33 17.19 11.69
N PHE A 79 6.79 16.00 11.35
CA PHE A 79 6.27 15.07 12.35
C PHE A 79 7.43 14.38 13.09
N PRO A 80 7.47 14.46 14.43
CA PRO A 80 8.49 13.77 15.21
C PRO A 80 8.47 12.25 14.97
N PRO A 81 9.62 11.55 14.91
CA PRO A 81 9.66 10.11 14.65
C PRO A 81 8.78 9.28 15.58
N GLU A 82 8.68 9.66 16.86
CA GLU A 82 7.85 9.02 17.87
C GLU A 82 6.34 9.06 17.55
N THR A 83 5.88 10.00 16.71
CA THR A 83 4.47 10.12 16.32
C THR A 83 4.13 9.42 15.01
N TRP A 84 5.11 8.90 14.26
CA TRP A 84 4.88 8.30 12.93
C TRP A 84 3.90 7.12 12.95
N GLY A 85 3.88 6.33 14.02
CA GLY A 85 2.88 5.28 14.22
C GLY A 85 1.46 5.84 14.36
N ALA A 86 1.29 6.94 15.09
CA ALA A 86 0.01 7.63 15.24
C ALA A 86 -0.43 8.28 13.92
N VAL A 87 0.49 8.95 13.21
CA VAL A 87 0.24 9.52 11.88
C VAL A 87 -0.28 8.45 10.92
N ARG A 88 0.37 7.28 10.86
CA ARG A 88 -0.08 6.13 10.06
C ARG A 88 -1.48 5.68 10.46
N GLY A 89 -1.78 5.62 11.76
CA GLY A 89 -3.12 5.33 12.27
C GLY A 89 -4.19 6.29 11.74
N VAL A 90 -3.90 7.60 11.73
CA VAL A 90 -4.81 8.63 11.20
C VAL A 90 -4.98 8.50 9.69
N LEU A 91 -3.90 8.29 8.94
CA LEU A 91 -3.97 8.18 7.47
C LEU A 91 -4.84 6.97 7.05
N LEU A 92 -4.70 5.85 7.76
CA LEU A 92 -5.41 4.60 7.49
C LEU A 92 -6.80 4.51 8.15
N SER A 93 -7.20 5.50 8.96
CA SER A 93 -8.52 5.52 9.59
C SER A 93 -9.63 5.70 8.54
N ASN A 94 -10.86 5.32 8.88
CA ASN A 94 -12.04 5.52 8.01
C ASN A 94 -12.73 6.88 8.24
N ASP A 95 -12.00 7.85 8.79
CA ASP A 95 -12.55 9.17 9.10
C ASP A 95 -12.59 10.08 7.86
N TYR A 96 -13.40 11.13 7.92
CA TYR A 96 -13.40 12.16 6.90
C TYR A 96 -12.06 12.91 6.86
N ASP A 97 -11.64 13.36 5.67
CA ASP A 97 -10.40 14.11 5.49
C ASP A 97 -10.29 15.34 6.41
N SER A 98 -11.41 15.99 6.72
CA SER A 98 -11.44 17.12 7.66
C SER A 98 -11.02 16.74 9.07
N GLU A 99 -11.44 15.56 9.53
CA GLU A 99 -11.12 15.05 10.85
C GLU A 99 -9.68 14.54 10.90
N LYS A 100 -9.23 13.83 9.85
CA LYS A 100 -7.82 13.45 9.68
C LYS A 100 -6.90 14.66 9.75
N ARG A 101 -7.24 15.78 9.09
CA ARG A 101 -6.46 17.03 9.18
C ARG A 101 -6.38 17.57 10.61
N LEU A 102 -7.47 17.52 11.38
CA LEU A 102 -7.47 17.99 12.77
C LEU A 102 -6.59 17.09 13.65
N GLN A 103 -6.72 15.77 13.51
CA GLN A 103 -5.92 14.80 14.25
C GLN A 103 -4.43 14.91 13.89
N LEU A 104 -4.09 15.02 12.60
CA LEU A 104 -2.70 15.23 12.16
C LEU A 104 -2.12 16.55 12.69
N LYS A 105 -2.89 17.63 12.72
CA LYS A 105 -2.43 18.90 13.32
C LYS A 105 -2.08 18.77 14.80
N ALA A 106 -2.78 17.91 15.55
CA ALA A 106 -2.50 17.68 16.96
C ALA A 106 -1.20 16.88 17.21
N LEU A 107 -0.62 16.28 16.17
CA LEU A 107 0.62 15.48 16.24
C LEU A 107 1.86 16.27 15.82
N LEU A 108 1.69 17.53 15.40
CA LEU A 108 2.80 18.45 15.13
C LEU A 108 3.28 19.09 16.45
N PRO A 109 4.56 19.50 16.52
CA PRO A 109 5.13 20.18 17.70
C PRO A 109 4.57 21.59 17.92
#